data_AF-A0A1H9U9L6-F1
#
_entry.id   AF-A0A1H9U9L6-F1
#
_cell.length_a   1.000
_cell.length_b   1.000
_cell.length_c   1.000
_cell.angle_alpha   90.00
_cell.angle_beta   90.00
_cell.angle_gamma   90.00
#
_symmetry.space_group_name_H-M   'P 1'
#
loop_
_entity.id
_entity.type
_entity.pdbx_description
1 polymer ?
#
loop_
_entity_poly.entity_id
_entity_poly.type
_entity_poly.pdbx_seq_one_letter_code
_entity_poly.pdbx_strand_id
1 'polypeptide(L)'
;MPGSADLLRVLGREPKGVPGQLWAEAEEHLGLVFPGDYKELMSALGNGVFDHVVEVVSPIADDESLDDYLSALHEAPDGLVPWGTADRGVTLFWRADGEPDRWTITLCDAEFSSREDHDGPVSAFLLDLLTGGFRSGLLDFTPTRNPGFWPG
;
A
#
# COMPACT_ATOMS: atom_id res chain seq x y z
N MET A 1 9.76 -7.45 9.83
CA MET A 1 10.58 -8.01 8.71
C MET A 1 11.54 -6.92 8.21
N PRO A 2 12.66 -7.20 7.53
CA PRO A 2 13.66 -6.15 7.24
C PRO A 2 13.17 -5.02 6.31
N GLY A 3 12.17 -5.26 5.45
CA GLY A 3 11.72 -4.28 4.45
C GLY A 3 11.10 -3.00 5.01
N SER A 4 10.21 -3.09 6.01
CA SER A 4 9.50 -1.94 6.58
C SER A 4 10.45 -0.99 7.31
N ALA A 5 11.40 -1.52 8.07
CA ALA A 5 12.39 -0.71 8.80
C ALA A 5 13.34 0.04 7.85
N ASP A 6 13.76 -0.59 6.74
CA ASP A 6 14.62 0.06 5.75
C ASP A 6 13.89 1.19 5.02
N LEU A 7 12.64 0.98 4.63
CA LEU A 7 11.79 2.01 4.02
C LEU A 7 11.59 3.21 4.96
N LEU A 8 11.23 2.96 6.22
CA LEU A 8 11.04 4.02 7.20
C LEU A 8 12.33 4.82 7.43
N ARG A 9 13.49 4.15 7.46
CA ARG A 9 14.79 4.80 7.57
C ARG A 9 15.09 5.71 6.36
N VAL A 10 14.78 5.28 5.14
CA VAL A 10 14.90 6.13 3.92
C VAL A 10 14.03 7.37 4.04
N LEU A 11 12.83 7.24 4.62
CA LEU A 11 11.90 8.35 4.85
C LEU A 11 12.24 9.21 6.07
N GLY A 12 13.31 8.90 6.82
CA GLY A 12 13.65 9.57 8.06
C GLY A 12 12.56 9.45 9.14
N ARG A 13 11.89 8.29 9.18
CA ARG A 13 10.85 7.94 10.15
C ARG A 13 11.33 6.78 11.02
N GLU A 14 10.87 6.76 12.26
CA GLU A 14 11.11 5.64 13.17
C GLU A 14 9.94 4.65 13.11
N PRO A 15 10.21 3.34 13.22
CA PRO A 15 9.16 2.34 13.41
C PRO A 15 8.33 2.68 14.64
N LYS A 16 7.00 2.62 14.49
CA LYS A 16 6.06 2.67 15.61
C LYS A 16 5.53 1.28 15.90
N GLY A 17 5.13 1.05 17.14
CA GLY A 17 4.38 -0.15 17.49
C GLY A 17 3.05 -0.19 16.74
N VAL A 18 2.65 -1.37 16.28
CA VAL A 18 1.37 -1.58 15.61
C VAL A 18 0.26 -1.46 16.67
N PRO A 19 -0.72 -0.54 16.53
CA PRO A 19 -1.84 -0.43 17.44
C PRO A 19 -2.80 -1.58 17.18
N GLY A 20 -2.53 -2.74 17.79
CA GLY A 20 -3.22 -3.99 17.48
C GLY A 20 -4.74 -3.94 17.60
N GLN A 21 -5.28 -3.12 18.51
CA GLN A 21 -6.74 -2.96 18.66
C GLN A 21 -7.38 -2.26 17.44
N LEU A 22 -6.80 -1.15 16.96
CA LEU A 22 -7.33 -0.42 15.81
C LEU A 22 -7.30 -1.29 14.54
N TRP A 23 -6.22 -2.05 14.35
CA TRP A 23 -6.14 -3.00 13.25
C TRP A 23 -7.15 -4.14 13.37
N ALA A 24 -7.35 -4.69 14.56
CA ALA A 24 -8.34 -5.74 14.77
C ALA A 24 -9.76 -5.23 14.47
N GLU A 25 -10.10 -4.00 14.88
CA GLU A 25 -11.38 -3.37 14.59
C GLU A 25 -11.57 -3.13 13.08
N ALA A 26 -10.55 -2.63 12.38
CA ALA A 26 -10.59 -2.45 10.92
C ALA A 26 -10.69 -3.81 10.18
N GLU A 27 -9.93 -4.82 10.60
CA GLU A 27 -9.97 -6.18 10.03
C GLU A 27 -11.36 -6.82 10.21
N GLU A 28 -11.97 -6.67 11.39
CA GLU A 28 -13.33 -7.14 11.66
C GLU A 28 -14.36 -6.41 10.80
N HIS A 29 -14.26 -5.09 10.70
CA HIS A 29 -15.19 -4.26 9.92
C HIS A 29 -15.13 -4.57 8.42
N LEU A 30 -13.92 -4.76 7.88
CA LEU A 30 -13.69 -5.02 6.46
C LEU A 30 -13.83 -6.51 6.10
N GLY A 31 -13.84 -7.41 7.09
CA GLY A 31 -13.81 -8.85 6.86
C GLY A 31 -12.52 -9.33 6.20
N LEU A 32 -11.42 -8.60 6.40
CA LEU A 32 -10.11 -8.84 5.79
C LEU A 32 -9.02 -8.98 6.85
N VAL A 33 -7.91 -9.62 6.51
CA VAL A 33 -6.69 -9.62 7.32
C VAL A 33 -5.57 -9.01 6.50
N PHE A 34 -4.88 -8.01 7.04
CA PHE A 34 -3.84 -7.30 6.30
C PHE A 34 -2.47 -7.98 6.43
N PRO A 35 -1.62 -7.86 5.40
CA PRO A 35 -0.20 -8.21 5.52
C PRO A 35 0.46 -7.47 6.69
N GLY A 36 1.29 -8.17 7.46
CA GLY A 36 1.95 -7.63 8.65
C GLY A 36 2.87 -6.44 8.33
N ASP A 37 3.55 -6.46 7.19
CA ASP A 37 4.43 -5.36 6.79
C ASP A 37 3.65 -4.08 6.45
N TYR A 38 2.47 -4.23 5.84
CA TYR A 38 1.57 -3.11 5.60
C TYR A 38 1.09 -2.50 6.90
N LYS A 39 0.70 -3.33 7.87
CA LYS A 39 0.32 -2.87 9.21
C LYS A 39 1.44 -2.11 9.90
N GLU A 40 2.67 -2.62 9.87
CA GLU A 40 3.84 -1.93 10.40
C GLU A 40 4.05 -0.56 9.73
N LEU A 41 3.95 -0.50 8.40
CA LEU A 41 4.19 0.71 7.62
C LEU A 41 3.12 1.78 7.88
N MET A 42 1.84 1.43 7.76
CA MET A 42 0.73 2.36 7.91
C MET A 42 0.56 2.82 9.37
N SER A 43 0.93 2.00 10.35
CA SER A 43 0.98 2.43 11.75
C SER A 43 2.03 3.53 12.00
N ALA A 44 3.12 3.54 11.22
CA ALA A 44 4.18 4.53 11.35
C ALA A 44 3.88 5.82 10.55
N LEU A 45 3.28 5.67 9.37
CA LEU A 45 3.12 6.74 8.38
C LEU A 45 1.72 7.37 8.35
N GLY A 46 0.66 6.58 8.51
CA GLY A 46 -0.72 7.00 8.22
C GLY A 46 -1.00 7.13 6.71
N ASN A 47 -2.06 7.85 6.36
CA ASN A 47 -2.40 8.18 4.97
C ASN A 47 -1.34 9.08 4.34
N GLY A 48 -1.12 8.93 3.04
CA GLY A 48 -0.29 9.88 2.30
C GLY A 48 0.27 9.34 1.01
N VAL A 49 1.23 10.09 0.46
CA VAL A 49 1.76 9.90 -0.88
C VAL A 49 3.26 9.66 -0.86
N PHE A 50 3.70 8.61 -1.56
CA PHE A 50 5.10 8.27 -1.81
C PHE A 50 5.59 8.88 -3.12
N ASP A 51 6.60 9.75 -3.06
CA ASP A 51 7.24 10.48 -4.17
C ASP A 51 6.28 11.06 -5.24
N HIS A 52 5.10 11.51 -4.80
CA HIS A 52 4.03 12.03 -5.66
C HIS A 52 3.46 11.02 -6.66
N VAL A 53 3.69 9.72 -6.43
CA VAL A 53 3.34 8.66 -7.39
C VAL A 53 2.36 7.67 -6.82
N VAL A 54 2.57 7.19 -5.60
CA VAL A 54 1.67 6.21 -4.97
C VAL A 54 1.00 6.85 -3.77
N GLU A 55 -0.29 7.07 -3.87
CA GLU A 55 -1.16 7.45 -2.76
C GLU A 55 -1.64 6.18 -2.04
N VAL A 56 -1.54 6.18 -0.72
CA VAL A 56 -1.92 5.05 0.14
C VAL A 56 -2.90 5.54 1.19
N VAL A 57 -3.98 4.80 1.34
CA VAL A 57 -5.01 5.02 2.36
C VAL A 57 -4.92 3.91 3.40
N SER A 58 -4.76 4.31 4.64
CA SER A 58 -4.74 3.45 5.81
C SER A 58 -6.15 3.35 6.40
N PRO A 59 -6.71 2.14 6.55
CA PRO A 59 -8.04 1.94 7.12
C PRO A 59 -8.11 2.25 8.63
N ILE A 60 -6.98 2.56 9.27
CA ILE A 60 -6.90 2.90 10.70
C ILE A 60 -6.56 4.38 10.95
N ALA A 61 -6.57 5.23 9.90
CA ALA A 61 -6.27 6.65 10.07
C ALA A 61 -7.38 7.37 10.84
N ASP A 62 -8.63 7.16 10.44
CA ASP A 62 -9.87 7.67 11.05
C ASP A 62 -11.09 6.90 10.47
N ASP A 63 -12.28 7.17 11.01
CA ASP A 63 -13.52 6.50 10.59
C ASP A 63 -13.87 6.80 9.11
N GLU A 64 -13.58 8.00 8.62
CA GLU A 64 -13.82 8.38 7.21
C GLU A 64 -12.94 7.56 6.26
N SER A 65 -11.67 7.40 6.60
CA SER A 65 -10.72 6.56 5.87
C SER A 65 -11.14 5.08 5.86
N LEU A 66 -11.74 4.58 6.95
CA LEU A 66 -12.26 3.22 7.01
C LEU A 66 -13.46 3.02 6.07
N ASP A 67 -14.41 3.97 6.07
CA ASP A 67 -15.58 3.95 5.19
C ASP A 67 -15.20 4.06 3.71
N ASP A 68 -14.23 4.92 3.38
CA ASP A 68 -13.70 5.07 2.03
C ASP A 68 -12.99 3.79 1.57
N TYR A 69 -12.21 3.16 2.46
CA TYR A 69 -11.54 1.89 2.17
C TYR A 69 -12.55 0.76 1.93
N LEU A 70 -13.61 0.66 2.75
CA LEU A 70 -14.69 -0.31 2.56
C LEU A 70 -15.40 -0.10 1.22
N SER A 71 -15.66 1.15 0.86
CA SER A 71 -16.27 1.49 -0.43
C SER A 71 -15.39 1.05 -1.60
N ALA A 72 -14.10 1.37 -1.56
CA ALA A 72 -13.13 0.94 -2.57
C ALA A 72 -13.04 -0.59 -2.67
N LEU A 73 -13.08 -1.29 -1.53
CA LEU A 73 -13.09 -2.75 -1.48
C LEU A 73 -14.32 -3.35 -2.15
N HIS A 74 -15.50 -2.76 -1.98
CA HIS A 74 -16.73 -3.22 -2.63
C HIS A 74 -16.75 -2.96 -4.14
N GLU A 75 -16.08 -1.92 -4.61
CA GLU A 75 -15.95 -1.61 -6.03
C GLU A 75 -14.86 -2.44 -6.72
N ALA A 76 -13.92 -2.99 -5.94
CA ALA A 76 -12.84 -3.80 -6.45
C ALA A 76 -13.36 -5.14 -7.02
N PRO A 77 -12.70 -5.69 -8.07
CA PRO A 77 -13.02 -7.03 -8.55
C PRO A 77 -12.82 -8.10 -7.49
N ASP A 78 -13.61 -9.17 -7.56
CA ASP A 78 -13.54 -10.31 -6.63
C ASP A 78 -12.10 -10.86 -6.49
N GLY A 79 -11.67 -11.03 -5.24
CA GLY A 79 -10.34 -11.54 -4.90
C GLY A 79 -9.21 -10.50 -4.96
N LEU A 80 -9.53 -9.24 -5.26
CA LEU A 80 -8.60 -8.12 -5.18
C LEU A 80 -8.95 -7.20 -4.00
N VAL A 81 -7.93 -6.74 -3.30
CA VAL A 81 -8.06 -5.79 -2.18
C VAL A 81 -7.29 -4.53 -2.54
N PRO A 82 -7.94 -3.37 -2.76
CA PRO A 82 -7.26 -2.13 -3.13
C PRO A 82 -6.50 -1.58 -1.93
N TRP A 83 -5.31 -1.04 -2.13
CA TRP A 83 -4.54 -0.44 -1.03
C TRP A 83 -3.86 0.87 -1.40
N GLY A 84 -3.79 1.20 -2.68
CA GLY A 84 -3.27 2.47 -3.12
C GLY A 84 -3.68 2.79 -4.55
N THR A 85 -3.47 4.03 -4.91
CA THR A 85 -3.64 4.52 -6.27
C THR A 85 -2.34 5.15 -6.74
N ALA A 86 -2.15 5.17 -8.04
CA ALA A 86 -1.05 5.85 -8.66
C ALA A 86 -1.50 6.65 -9.88
N ASP A 87 -0.56 7.42 -10.42
CA ASP A 87 -0.79 8.25 -11.60
C ASP A 87 -1.47 7.50 -12.74
N ARG A 88 -2.24 8.26 -13.54
CA ARG A 88 -3.01 7.77 -14.70
C ARG A 88 -4.13 6.77 -14.36
N GLY A 89 -4.63 6.79 -13.12
CA GLY A 89 -5.73 5.94 -12.70
C GLY A 89 -5.31 4.49 -12.50
N VAL A 90 -4.02 4.24 -12.28
CA VAL A 90 -3.54 2.92 -11.89
C VAL A 90 -3.97 2.66 -10.46
N THR A 91 -4.57 1.51 -10.21
CA THR A 91 -4.91 1.07 -8.85
C THR A 91 -4.00 -0.08 -8.45
N LEU A 92 -3.51 -0.03 -7.23
CA LEU A 92 -2.69 -1.07 -6.62
C LEU A 92 -3.57 -1.93 -5.73
N PHE A 93 -3.52 -3.24 -5.99
CA PHE A 93 -4.27 -4.25 -5.28
C PHE A 93 -3.32 -5.26 -4.63
N TRP A 94 -3.83 -5.97 -3.62
CA TRP A 94 -3.36 -7.30 -3.29
C TRP A 94 -4.29 -8.32 -3.93
N ARG A 95 -3.71 -9.42 -4.41
CA ARG A 95 -4.48 -10.62 -4.71
C ARG A 95 -4.60 -11.45 -3.44
N ALA A 96 -5.78 -11.42 -2.82
CA ALA A 96 -6.04 -12.01 -1.51
C ALA A 96 -6.21 -13.54 -1.56
N ASP A 97 -5.16 -14.23 -2.01
CA ASP A 97 -5.09 -15.69 -2.09
C ASP A 97 -4.15 -16.22 -1.01
N GLY A 98 -4.69 -17.05 -0.10
CA GLY A 98 -3.91 -17.71 0.94
C GLY A 98 -3.47 -16.77 2.07
N GLU A 99 -2.21 -16.91 2.51
CA GLU A 99 -1.66 -16.19 3.66
C GLU A 99 -1.45 -14.69 3.35
N PRO A 100 -1.95 -13.75 4.17
CA PRO A 100 -1.83 -12.31 3.93
C PRO A 100 -0.40 -11.81 3.65
N ASP A 101 0.59 -12.33 4.38
CA ASP A 101 1.99 -11.96 4.20
C ASP A 101 2.61 -12.42 2.86
N ARG A 102 1.84 -13.18 2.06
CA ARG A 102 2.25 -13.69 0.75
C ARG A 102 1.37 -13.18 -0.39
N TRP A 103 0.43 -12.29 -0.11
CA TRP A 103 -0.43 -11.73 -1.15
C TRP A 103 0.41 -10.98 -2.21
N THR A 104 0.18 -11.31 -3.48
CA THR A 104 0.87 -10.68 -4.62
C THR A 104 0.34 -9.26 -4.80
N ILE A 105 1.24 -8.29 -4.97
CA ILE A 105 0.91 -6.92 -5.34
C ILE A 105 0.56 -6.91 -6.84
N THR A 106 -0.57 -6.31 -7.19
CA THR A 106 -1.10 -6.24 -8.54
C THR A 106 -1.36 -4.79 -8.91
N LEU A 107 -0.76 -4.29 -9.99
CA LEU A 107 -1.09 -2.99 -10.56
C LEU A 107 -2.03 -3.21 -11.74
N CYS A 108 -3.12 -2.46 -11.80
CA CYS A 108 -4.05 -2.46 -12.93
C CYS A 108 -4.28 -1.03 -13.42
N ASP A 109 -4.35 -0.85 -14.74
CA ASP A 109 -4.90 0.39 -15.32
C ASP A 109 -6.41 0.50 -15.06
N ALA A 110 -6.96 1.69 -15.26
CA ALA A 110 -8.38 1.96 -15.01
C ALA A 110 -9.33 1.08 -15.83
N GLU A 111 -8.91 0.60 -17.01
CA GLU A 111 -9.69 -0.28 -17.88
C GLU A 111 -9.47 -1.78 -17.59
N PHE A 112 -8.60 -2.12 -16.63
CA PHE A 112 -8.15 -3.51 -16.37
C PHE A 112 -7.65 -4.24 -17.63
N SER A 113 -7.14 -3.49 -18.60
CA SER A 113 -6.60 -4.01 -19.86
C SER A 113 -5.16 -4.49 -19.70
N SER A 114 -4.43 -3.89 -18.75
CA SER A 114 -3.02 -4.13 -18.50
C SER A 114 -2.80 -4.35 -17.01
N ARG A 115 -2.02 -5.38 -16.68
CA ARG A 115 -1.78 -5.82 -15.31
C ARG A 115 -0.31 -6.20 -15.10
N GLU A 116 0.26 -5.77 -13.99
CA GLU A 116 1.60 -6.15 -13.54
C GLU A 116 1.57 -6.76 -12.14
N ASP A 117 2.18 -7.93 -11.98
CA ASP A 117 2.23 -8.67 -10.71
C ASP A 117 3.63 -8.60 -10.11
N HIS A 118 3.70 -8.32 -8.81
CA HIS A 118 4.93 -8.25 -8.05
C HIS A 118 4.79 -9.04 -6.74
N ASP A 119 5.68 -10.01 -6.56
CA ASP A 119 5.74 -10.78 -5.33
C ASP A 119 6.58 -10.06 -4.28
N GLY A 120 6.11 -10.12 -3.04
CA GLY A 120 6.81 -9.60 -1.89
C GLY A 120 6.03 -8.53 -1.12
N PRO A 121 6.63 -8.02 -0.03
CA PRO A 121 5.97 -7.08 0.86
C PRO A 121 5.82 -5.69 0.21
N VAL A 122 4.76 -4.95 0.58
CA VAL A 122 4.52 -3.57 0.12
C VAL A 122 5.69 -2.66 0.46
N SER A 123 6.29 -2.87 1.63
CA SER A 123 7.48 -2.13 2.04
C SER A 123 8.67 -2.29 1.09
N ALA A 124 8.90 -3.48 0.52
CA ALA A 124 9.96 -3.68 -0.45
C ALA A 124 9.61 -3.05 -1.81
N PHE A 125 8.36 -3.21 -2.25
CA PHE A 125 7.85 -2.57 -3.47
C PHE A 125 8.03 -1.04 -3.42
N LEU A 126 7.60 -0.40 -2.33
CA LEU A 126 7.73 1.05 -2.16
C LEU A 126 9.19 1.48 -1.99
N LEU A 127 10.04 0.67 -1.37
CA LEU A 127 11.48 0.96 -1.28
C LEU A 127 12.14 0.94 -2.66
N ASP A 128 11.86 -0.09 -3.47
CA ASP A 128 12.35 -0.19 -4.84
C ASP A 128 11.83 0.95 -5.71
N LEU A 129 10.57 1.36 -5.50
CA LEU A 129 10.01 2.56 -6.11
C LEU A 129 10.87 3.78 -5.73
N LEU A 130 10.94 4.15 -4.46
CA LEU A 130 11.67 5.36 -4.01
C LEU A 130 13.16 5.37 -4.39
N THR A 131 13.80 4.21 -4.52
CA THR A 131 15.24 4.10 -4.84
C THR A 131 15.52 3.95 -6.34
N GLY A 132 14.49 3.84 -7.17
CA GLY A 132 14.63 3.62 -8.62
C GLY A 132 15.03 2.21 -9.02
N GLY A 133 14.92 1.24 -8.10
CA GLY A 133 15.06 -0.18 -8.37
C GLY A 133 13.87 -0.78 -9.11
N PHE A 134 12.71 -0.11 -9.03
CA PHE A 134 11.48 -0.56 -9.65
C PHE A 134 11.35 -0.10 -11.11
N ARG A 135 10.90 -1.00 -11.99
CA ARG A 135 10.55 -0.70 -13.38
C ARG A 135 9.17 -1.27 -13.68
N SER A 136 8.28 -0.41 -14.17
CA SER A 136 6.92 -0.77 -14.56
C SER A 136 6.58 -0.14 -15.90
N GLY A 137 5.72 -0.81 -16.67
CA GLY A 137 5.10 -0.25 -17.87
C GLY A 137 3.83 0.56 -17.56
N LEU A 138 3.24 0.34 -16.38
CA LEU A 138 2.07 1.07 -15.88
C LEU A 138 2.45 2.35 -15.13
N LEU A 139 3.55 2.32 -14.34
CA LEU A 139 4.04 3.50 -13.63
C LEU A 139 5.14 4.20 -14.42
N ASP A 140 4.84 5.40 -14.92
CA ASP A 140 5.82 6.28 -15.54
C ASP A 140 6.48 7.15 -14.47
N PHE A 141 7.48 6.57 -13.79
CA PHE A 141 8.12 7.19 -12.65
C PHE A 141 9.63 7.31 -12.83
N THR A 142 10.16 8.48 -12.51
CA THR A 142 11.59 8.72 -12.32
C THR A 142 11.79 9.24 -10.90
N PRO A 143 12.56 8.53 -10.04
CA PRO A 143 12.79 8.97 -8.68
C PRO A 143 13.27 10.42 -8.62
N THR A 144 12.64 11.20 -7.75
CA THR A 144 13.12 12.56 -7.51
C THR A 144 14.49 12.51 -6.83
N ARG A 145 15.23 13.63 -6.86
CA ARG A 145 16.53 13.71 -6.15
C ARG A 145 16.41 13.51 -4.64
N ASN A 146 15.21 13.63 -4.07
CA ASN A 146 14.93 13.48 -2.65
C ASN A 146 13.58 12.79 -2.45
N PRO A 147 13.51 11.46 -2.69
CA PRO A 147 12.28 10.70 -2.56
C PRO A 147 11.76 10.77 -1.13
N GLY A 148 10.43 10.81 -0.97
CA GLY A 148 9.82 11.08 0.33
C GLY A 148 8.40 10.56 0.48
N PHE A 149 7.85 10.83 1.65
CA PHE A 149 6.46 10.56 2.00
C PHE A 149 5.81 11.85 2.51
N TRP A 150 4.68 12.20 1.91
CA TRP A 150 3.88 13.37 2.26
C TRP A 150 2.57 12.89 2.91
N PRO A 151 2.38 13.13 4.23
CA PRO A 151 1.13 12.79 4.90
C PRO A 151 -0.06 13.54 4.28
N GLY A 152 -1.19 12.83 4.21
CA GLY A 152 -2.50 13.38 3.83
C GLY A 152 -3.18 14.11 4.98
#